data_AF-A0A7U9XIK7-F1
#
_entry.id   AF-A0A7U9XIK7-F1
#
_cell.length_a   1.000
_cell.length_b   1.000
_cell.length_c   1.000
_cell.angle_alpha   90.00
_cell.angle_beta   90.00
_cell.angle_gamma   90.00
#
_symmetry.space_group_name_H-M   'P 1'
#
loop_
_entity.id
_entity.type
_entity.pdbx_description
1 polymer ?
#
loop_
_entity_poly.entity_id
_entity_poly.type
_entity_poly.pdbx_seq_one_letter_code
_entity_poly.pdbx_strand_id
1 'polypeptide(L)'
;MLIVENRVLVLFNTNVIKVYSLKENTLKLLSEECVTFEGCSVTEALLEKLDGFLDTLEKSVGTVNNERIRLYAIGIFQKFNSTDQTELIIHTFVDYGLYFNIIQPDLEQFYLEKSISIYGSKNIMEGLIHQEFRKVVVCGSFQQHLDEIGDIMTILQRYNIEVLSPWTTKVVPETLGTDFILLEGQEPLKNKRDAWKHKYIHMNKFRQSDAIIVCNPDGLIGKGTMFEFGFMVAISKRIIFTERPKDLTIPFPYEIGLNFK
;
A
#
# COMPACT_ATOMS: atom_id res chain seq x y z
N MET A 1 -13.55 1.39 -8.27
CA MET A 1 -12.56 1.97 -7.32
C MET A 1 -13.27 2.86 -6.33
N LEU A 2 -13.10 2.59 -5.03
CA LEU A 2 -13.72 3.36 -3.97
C LEU A 2 -13.10 4.78 -3.89
N ILE A 3 -13.94 5.80 -4.03
CA ILE A 3 -13.54 7.20 -3.93
C ILE A 3 -13.70 7.64 -2.48
N VAL A 4 -12.59 7.91 -1.80
CA VAL A 4 -12.60 8.51 -0.46
C VAL A 4 -12.43 10.01 -0.60
N GLU A 5 -13.50 10.77 -0.33
CA GLU A 5 -13.50 12.23 -0.52
C GLU A 5 -12.60 12.98 0.48
N ASN A 6 -12.39 12.43 1.66
CA ASN A 6 -11.54 13.00 2.70
C ASN A 6 -10.78 11.91 3.43
N ARG A 7 -9.45 11.88 3.27
CA ARG A 7 -8.56 10.97 4.00
C ARG A 7 -7.86 11.70 5.12
N VAL A 8 -7.59 10.97 6.20
CA VAL A 8 -6.73 11.43 7.29
C VAL A 8 -5.41 10.70 7.18
N LEU A 9 -4.33 11.45 7.18
CA LEU A 9 -2.98 10.91 7.14
C LEU A 9 -2.30 11.21 8.46
N VAL A 10 -1.73 10.20 9.09
CA VAL A 10 -0.99 10.34 10.34
C VAL A 10 0.46 10.00 10.05
N LEU A 11 1.37 10.92 10.37
CA LEU A 11 2.81 10.72 10.28
C LEU A 11 3.39 10.57 11.68
N PHE A 12 3.88 9.38 11.98
CA PHE A 12 4.68 9.08 13.16
C PHE A 12 6.16 9.31 12.85
N ASN A 13 6.81 10.12 13.67
CA ASN A 13 8.26 10.33 13.65
C ASN A 13 8.78 10.20 15.09
N THR A 14 10.09 10.04 15.25
CA THR A 14 10.78 9.82 16.53
C THR A 14 10.29 10.73 17.66
N ASN A 15 10.04 12.01 17.38
CA ASN A 15 9.74 13.02 18.41
C ASN A 15 8.38 13.72 18.22
N VAL A 16 7.59 13.32 17.22
CA VAL A 16 6.36 14.03 16.86
C VAL A 16 5.41 13.13 16.09
N ILE A 17 4.12 13.28 16.38
CA ILE A 17 3.03 12.77 15.53
C ILE A 17 2.35 13.97 14.88
N LYS A 18 2.13 13.89 13.57
CA LYS A 18 1.41 14.92 12.80
C LYS A 18 0.20 14.33 12.12
N VAL A 19 -0.95 14.99 12.25
CA VAL A 19 -2.21 14.58 11.63
C VAL A 19 -2.60 15.57 10.54
N TYR A 20 -2.91 15.05 9.37
CA TYR A 20 -3.31 15.82 8.20
C TYR A 20 -4.67 15.38 7.69
N SER A 21 -5.43 16.31 7.12
CA SER A 21 -6.55 16.03 6.23
C SER A 21 -6.10 16.19 4.78
N LEU A 22 -6.47 15.23 3.95
CA LEU A 22 -6.28 15.24 2.51
C LEU A 22 -7.66 15.31 1.84
N LYS A 23 -7.93 16.42 1.16
CA LYS A 23 -9.15 16.63 0.37
C LYS A 23 -8.76 17.21 -0.99
N GLU A 24 -9.17 16.57 -2.08
CA GLU A 24 -8.93 17.05 -3.46
C GLU A 24 -7.45 17.43 -3.71
N ASN A 25 -6.52 16.55 -3.31
CA ASN A 25 -5.05 16.77 -3.37
C ASN A 25 -4.52 17.95 -2.52
N THR A 26 -5.37 18.59 -1.72
CA THR A 26 -4.97 19.62 -0.77
C THR A 26 -4.71 19.00 0.59
N LEU A 27 -3.47 19.14 1.06
CA LEU A 27 -3.03 18.68 2.37
C LEU A 27 -3.16 19.82 3.40
N LYS A 28 -3.85 19.56 4.51
CA LYS A 28 -3.99 20.50 5.63
C LYS A 28 -3.56 19.84 6.94
N LEU A 29 -2.60 20.45 7.64
CA LEU A 29 -2.24 20.03 9.00
C LEU A 29 -3.42 20.31 9.96
N LEU A 30 -3.83 19.30 10.71
CA LEU A 30 -4.90 19.38 11.70
C LEU A 30 -4.35 19.52 13.11
N SER A 31 -3.35 18.69 13.46
CA SER A 31 -2.72 18.69 14.78
C SER A 31 -1.28 18.20 14.71
N GLU A 32 -0.52 18.57 15.73
CA GLU A 32 0.84 18.14 15.98
C GLU A 32 0.98 17.83 17.47
N GLU A 33 1.47 16.64 17.80
CA GLU A 33 1.67 16.17 19.17
C GLU A 33 3.13 15.80 19.40
N CYS A 34 3.74 16.39 20.42
CA CYS A 34 5.10 16.06 20.83
C CYS A 34 5.08 14.75 21.62
N VAL A 35 5.73 13.73 21.08
CA VAL A 35 5.89 12.42 21.73
C VAL A 35 7.27 11.88 21.39
N THR A 36 7.98 11.34 22.38
CA THR A 36 9.30 10.76 22.14
C THR A 36 9.18 9.25 22.11
N PHE A 37 9.43 8.66 20.95
CA PHE A 37 9.65 7.23 20.77
C PHE A 37 11.13 6.93 20.93
N GLU A 38 11.47 5.98 21.80
CA GLU A 38 12.85 5.61 22.14
C GLU A 38 13.03 4.09 22.03
N GLY A 39 14.28 3.65 21.92
CA GLY A 39 14.65 2.23 21.87
C GLY A 39 15.12 1.74 20.50
N CYS A 40 15.56 0.49 20.48
CA CYS A 40 16.02 -0.18 19.26
C CYS A 40 15.06 -1.31 18.80
N SER A 41 13.96 -1.51 19.53
CA SER A 41 12.96 -2.53 19.29
C SER A 41 11.56 -2.04 19.65
N VAL A 42 10.54 -2.79 19.25
CA VAL A 42 9.19 -2.62 19.80
C VAL A 42 9.22 -3.00 21.28
N THR A 43 8.68 -2.14 22.13
CA THR A 43 8.62 -2.31 23.58
C THR A 43 7.21 -1.96 24.06
N GLU A 44 6.80 -2.49 25.20
CA GLU A 44 5.50 -2.16 25.81
C GLU A 44 5.30 -0.64 25.94
N ALA A 45 6.31 0.09 26.41
CA ALA A 45 6.25 1.55 26.54
C ALA A 45 6.09 2.30 25.19
N LEU A 46 6.59 1.72 24.08
CA LEU A 46 6.35 2.26 22.74
C LEU A 46 4.92 2.00 22.29
N LEU A 47 4.42 0.79 22.53
CA LEU A 47 3.05 0.41 22.20
C LEU A 47 2.04 1.23 23.01
N GLU A 48 2.24 1.42 24.31
CA GLU A 48 1.38 2.28 25.14
C GLU A 48 1.26 3.72 24.61
N LYS A 49 2.35 4.28 24.07
CA LYS A 49 2.33 5.61 23.45
C LYS A 49 1.58 5.62 22.12
N LEU A 50 1.77 4.59 21.30
CA LEU A 50 1.05 4.42 20.04
C LEU A 50 -0.45 4.26 20.31
N ASP A 51 -0.80 3.37 21.23
CA ASP A 51 -2.17 3.02 21.60
C ASP A 51 -2.87 4.22 22.22
N GLY A 52 -2.22 4.91 23.16
CA GLY A 52 -2.74 6.14 23.75
C GLY A 52 -3.07 7.21 22.70
N PHE A 53 -2.24 7.36 21.67
CA PHE A 53 -2.54 8.25 20.56
C PHE A 53 -3.74 7.74 19.74
N LEU A 54 -3.74 6.48 19.30
CA LEU A 54 -4.78 5.91 18.44
C LEU A 54 -6.15 5.86 19.12
N ASP A 55 -6.21 5.59 20.43
CA ASP A 55 -7.43 5.63 21.25
C ASP A 55 -8.07 7.02 21.30
N THR A 56 -7.25 8.07 21.16
CA THR A 56 -7.75 9.46 21.12
C THR A 56 -8.02 9.96 19.70
N LEU A 57 -7.49 9.27 18.68
CA LEU A 57 -7.61 9.69 17.28
C LEU A 57 -9.07 9.82 16.85
N GLU A 58 -9.93 8.86 17.22
CA GLU A 58 -11.36 8.88 16.85
C GLU A 58 -12.08 10.14 17.34
N LYS A 59 -11.69 10.67 18.51
CA LYS A 59 -12.25 11.92 19.06
C LYS A 59 -11.90 13.14 18.19
N SER A 60 -10.76 13.09 17.50
CA SER A 60 -10.26 14.20 16.70
C SER A 60 -10.71 14.16 15.24
N VAL A 61 -10.88 12.97 14.65
CA VAL A 61 -11.17 12.82 13.22
C VAL A 61 -12.49 12.10 12.91
N GLY A 62 -13.22 11.65 13.93
CA GLY A 62 -14.39 10.80 13.77
C GLY A 62 -13.99 9.38 13.40
N THR A 63 -14.80 8.70 12.58
CA THR A 63 -14.63 7.28 12.22
C THR A 63 -13.21 6.90 11.81
N VAL A 64 -12.61 5.98 12.57
CA VAL A 64 -11.30 5.38 12.30
C VAL A 64 -11.49 4.04 11.61
N ASN A 65 -10.97 3.93 10.38
CA ASN A 65 -10.92 2.68 9.63
C ASN A 65 -9.85 2.75 8.51
N ASN A 66 -9.55 1.62 7.90
CA ASN A 66 -8.58 1.48 6.82
C ASN A 66 -9.02 2.04 5.44
N GLU A 67 -10.23 2.58 5.31
CA GLU A 67 -10.63 3.37 4.14
C GLU A 67 -10.23 4.83 4.32
N ARG A 68 -10.40 5.38 5.53
CA ARG A 68 -10.23 6.80 5.80
C ARG A 68 -8.85 7.17 6.34
N ILE A 69 -8.26 6.30 7.16
CA ILE A 69 -7.00 6.57 7.85
C ILE A 69 -5.82 5.91 7.11
N ARG A 70 -4.72 6.65 7.00
CA ARG A 70 -3.42 6.15 6.55
C ARG A 70 -2.37 6.49 7.60
N LEU A 71 -1.67 5.48 8.09
CA LEU A 71 -0.59 5.67 9.06
C LEU A 71 0.74 5.51 8.33
N TYR A 72 1.62 6.49 8.48
CA TYR A 72 2.96 6.51 7.92
C TYR A 72 3.97 6.68 9.05
N ALA A 73 5.08 5.96 9.00
CA ALA A 73 6.11 6.01 10.03
C ALA A 73 7.51 6.16 9.44
N ILE A 74 8.31 7.04 10.04
CA ILE A 74 9.71 7.33 9.69
C ILE A 74 10.57 7.49 10.95
N GLY A 75 11.89 7.68 10.81
CA GLY A 75 12.77 7.94 11.95
C GLY A 75 13.07 6.65 12.72
N ILE A 76 12.75 6.58 14.01
CA ILE A 76 13.10 5.43 14.85
C ILE A 76 12.50 4.11 14.35
N PHE A 77 11.27 4.16 13.80
CA PHE A 77 10.58 2.97 13.27
C PHE A 77 11.32 2.31 12.10
N GLN A 78 12.11 3.08 11.34
CA GLN A 78 12.94 2.57 10.24
C GLN A 78 14.16 1.80 10.74
N LYS A 79 14.57 2.02 11.99
CA LYS A 79 15.76 1.39 12.59
C LYS A 79 15.46 0.02 13.21
N PHE A 80 14.19 -0.30 13.41
CA PHE A 80 13.75 -1.59 13.90
C PHE A 80 14.08 -2.69 12.91
N ASN A 81 14.41 -3.88 13.42
CA ASN A 81 14.62 -5.06 12.59
C ASN A 81 13.30 -5.51 11.94
N SER A 82 13.35 -6.41 10.95
CA SER A 82 12.15 -6.83 10.21
C SER A 82 11.08 -7.49 11.08
N THR A 83 11.48 -8.20 12.13
CA THR A 83 10.56 -8.86 13.08
C THR A 83 9.80 -7.82 13.88
N ASP A 84 10.51 -6.86 14.47
CA ASP A 84 9.93 -5.78 15.26
C ASP A 84 9.01 -4.88 14.42
N GLN A 85 9.41 -4.57 13.18
CA GLN A 85 8.53 -3.85 12.23
C GLN A 85 7.24 -4.63 11.96
N THR A 86 7.35 -5.95 11.80
CA THR A 86 6.19 -6.82 11.55
C THR A 86 5.29 -6.92 12.79
N GLU A 87 5.87 -7.01 13.99
CA GLU A 87 5.14 -6.98 15.26
C GLU A 87 4.33 -5.70 15.41
N LEU A 88 4.92 -4.54 15.13
CA LEU A 88 4.24 -3.25 15.18
C LEU A 88 3.06 -3.16 14.20
N ILE A 89 3.25 -3.67 12.98
CA ILE A 89 2.20 -3.72 11.96
C ILE A 89 1.06 -4.65 12.41
N ILE A 90 1.38 -5.81 12.98
CA ILE A 90 0.39 -6.77 13.48
C ILE A 90 -0.39 -6.18 14.65
N HIS A 91 0.30 -5.62 15.64
CA HIS A 91 -0.31 -4.95 16.80
C HIS A 91 -1.33 -3.90 16.35
N THR A 92 -0.88 -2.97 15.51
CA THR A 92 -1.73 -1.88 14.98
C THR A 92 -2.95 -2.43 14.21
N PHE A 93 -2.77 -3.50 13.45
CA PHE A 93 -3.87 -4.09 12.69
C PHE A 93 -4.87 -4.83 13.59
N VAL A 94 -4.39 -5.59 14.57
CA VAL A 94 -5.25 -6.37 15.47
C VAL A 94 -6.11 -5.44 16.33
N ASP A 95 -5.52 -4.39 16.88
CA ASP A 95 -6.21 -3.53 17.85
C ASP A 95 -7.04 -2.43 17.18
N TYR A 96 -6.59 -1.93 16.01
CA TYR A 96 -7.23 -0.77 15.35
C TYR A 96 -7.74 -1.05 13.93
N GLY A 97 -7.46 -2.21 13.35
CA GLY A 97 -7.81 -2.54 11.96
C GLY A 97 -7.08 -1.68 10.92
N LEU A 98 -5.96 -1.02 11.31
CA LEU A 98 -5.19 -0.12 10.46
C LEU A 98 -3.87 -0.76 10.01
N TYR A 99 -3.36 -0.32 8.86
CA TYR A 99 -2.02 -0.67 8.40
C TYR A 99 -1.01 0.39 8.84
N PHE A 100 0.05 -0.03 9.53
CA PHE A 100 1.14 0.85 9.97
C PHE A 100 2.26 0.89 8.92
N ASN A 101 2.22 1.83 7.97
CA ASN A 101 3.18 1.88 6.87
C ASN A 101 4.53 2.47 7.30
N ILE A 102 5.54 1.62 7.51
CA ILE A 102 6.91 2.06 7.79
C ILE A 102 7.61 2.37 6.46
N ILE A 103 7.79 3.66 6.19
CA ILE A 103 8.44 4.15 4.96
C ILE A 103 9.94 3.89 5.07
N GLN A 104 10.53 3.17 4.14
CA GLN A 104 11.98 2.91 4.15
C GLN A 104 12.79 4.16 3.79
N PRO A 105 14.06 4.30 4.26
CA PRO A 105 14.85 5.51 4.09
C PRO A 105 15.01 6.00 2.65
N ASP A 106 15.13 5.08 1.68
CA ASP A 106 15.25 5.41 0.26
C ASP A 106 13.94 6.02 -0.31
N LEU A 107 12.79 5.57 0.18
CA LEU A 107 11.49 6.08 -0.22
C LEU A 107 11.17 7.41 0.49
N GLU A 108 11.58 7.57 1.76
CA GLU A 108 11.53 8.86 2.45
C GLU A 108 12.35 9.92 1.70
N GLN A 109 13.59 9.58 1.31
CA GLN A 109 14.44 10.50 0.57
C GLN A 109 13.80 10.91 -0.76
N PHE A 110 13.19 9.96 -1.48
CA PHE A 110 12.44 10.23 -2.70
C PHE A 110 11.30 11.25 -2.46
N TYR A 111 10.51 11.10 -1.39
CA TYR A 111 9.44 12.06 -1.06
C TYR A 111 10.00 13.44 -0.71
N LEU A 112 11.10 13.53 0.04
CA LEU A 112 11.73 14.80 0.37
C LEU A 112 12.24 15.54 -0.88
N GLU A 113 12.88 14.83 -1.80
CA GLU A 113 13.34 15.39 -3.08
C GLU A 113 12.16 15.87 -3.94
N LYS A 114 11.07 15.09 -3.97
CA LYS A 114 9.84 15.48 -4.67
C LYS A 114 9.22 16.74 -4.07
N SER A 115 9.17 16.82 -2.73
CA SER A 115 8.66 17.99 -2.02
C SER A 115 9.48 19.25 -2.34
N ILE A 116 10.81 19.15 -2.29
CA ILE A 116 11.70 20.29 -2.55
C ILE A 116 11.57 20.76 -4.00
N SER A 117 11.54 19.82 -4.96
CA SER A 117 11.48 20.16 -6.38
C SER A 117 10.15 20.78 -6.81
N ILE A 118 9.03 20.39 -6.21
CA ILE A 118 7.70 20.87 -6.59
C ILE A 118 7.24 22.07 -5.75
N TYR A 119 7.47 22.04 -4.43
CA TYR A 119 6.93 23.01 -3.49
C TYR A 119 7.99 23.92 -2.86
N GLY A 120 9.29 23.67 -3.10
CA GLY A 120 10.39 24.43 -2.48
C GLY A 120 10.50 24.20 -0.97
N SER A 121 9.78 23.20 -0.44
CA SER A 121 9.64 22.91 0.99
C SER A 121 10.20 21.51 1.29
N LYS A 122 10.74 21.32 2.49
CA LYS A 122 11.20 20.00 2.97
C LYS A 122 10.12 19.33 3.82
N ASN A 123 9.02 18.92 3.18
CA ASN A 123 7.89 18.27 3.83
C ASN A 123 7.60 16.91 3.18
N ILE A 124 7.89 15.82 3.90
CA ILE A 124 7.69 14.46 3.39
C ILE A 124 6.26 14.20 2.91
N MET A 125 5.25 14.77 3.59
CA MET A 125 3.85 14.52 3.27
C MET A 125 3.43 15.19 1.96
N GLU A 126 4.00 16.35 1.62
CA GLU A 126 3.78 17.02 0.33
C GLU A 126 4.33 16.18 -0.83
N GLY A 127 5.55 15.66 -0.67
CA GLY A 127 6.16 14.77 -1.67
C GLY A 127 5.41 13.44 -1.82
N LEU A 128 5.00 12.84 -0.69
CA LEU A 128 4.23 11.60 -0.66
C LEU A 128 2.89 11.75 -1.38
N ILE A 129 2.14 12.83 -1.12
CA ILE A 129 0.83 13.04 -1.78
C ILE A 129 0.98 13.41 -3.24
N HIS A 130 2.07 14.07 -3.62
CA HIS A 130 2.35 14.34 -5.03
C HIS A 130 2.65 13.06 -5.81
N GLN A 131 3.47 12.17 -5.26
CA GLN A 131 3.77 10.88 -5.86
C GLN A 131 4.07 9.84 -4.78
N GLU A 132 3.06 9.09 -4.36
CA GLU A 132 3.17 8.11 -3.27
C GLU A 132 4.03 6.90 -3.65
N PHE A 133 4.11 6.56 -4.94
CA PHE A 133 4.83 5.37 -5.39
C PHE A 133 5.80 5.72 -6.52
N ARG A 134 6.96 5.06 -6.52
CA ARG A 134 7.86 5.03 -7.67
C ARG A 134 7.43 3.92 -8.62
N LYS A 135 7.15 2.74 -8.05
CA LYS A 135 6.81 1.52 -8.79
C LYS A 135 5.85 0.64 -8.01
N VAL A 136 4.85 0.10 -8.69
CA VAL A 136 3.82 -0.75 -8.09
C VAL A 136 3.58 -2.01 -8.91
N VAL A 137 2.90 -2.98 -8.29
CA VAL A 137 2.28 -4.08 -9.02
C VAL A 137 0.76 -3.96 -8.82
N VAL A 138 0.01 -4.08 -9.92
CA VAL A 138 -1.45 -4.17 -9.91
C VAL A 138 -1.82 -5.65 -10.05
N CYS A 139 -2.44 -6.20 -9.01
CA CYS A 139 -2.97 -7.56 -9.00
C CYS A 139 -4.49 -7.53 -9.21
N GLY A 140 -5.04 -8.62 -9.72
CA GLY A 140 -6.48 -8.77 -9.92
C GLY A 140 -6.77 -9.96 -10.81
N SER A 141 -8.06 -10.25 -11.03
CA SER A 141 -8.47 -11.30 -11.96
C SER A 141 -8.26 -10.81 -13.39
N PHE A 142 -7.11 -11.11 -13.99
CA PHE A 142 -6.81 -10.64 -15.36
C PHE A 142 -7.80 -11.17 -16.41
N GLN A 143 -8.51 -12.26 -16.13
CA GLN A 143 -9.54 -12.80 -17.02
C GLN A 143 -10.85 -12.01 -16.97
N GLN A 144 -11.13 -11.34 -15.85
CA GLN A 144 -12.42 -10.71 -15.59
C GLN A 144 -12.35 -9.19 -15.58
N HIS A 145 -11.22 -8.63 -15.14
CA HIS A 145 -11.10 -7.21 -14.78
C HIS A 145 -9.92 -6.51 -15.46
N LEU A 146 -9.59 -6.91 -16.69
CA LEU A 146 -8.42 -6.37 -17.38
C LEU A 146 -8.59 -4.90 -17.78
N ASP A 147 -9.83 -4.49 -18.07
CA ASP A 147 -10.19 -3.12 -18.39
C ASP A 147 -10.02 -2.22 -17.16
N GLU A 148 -10.55 -2.64 -16.01
CA GLU A 148 -10.43 -1.92 -14.74
C GLU A 148 -8.96 -1.85 -14.27
N ILE A 149 -8.18 -2.91 -14.50
CA ILE A 149 -6.72 -2.90 -14.30
C ILE A 149 -6.07 -1.85 -15.21
N GLY A 150 -6.48 -1.78 -16.49
CA GLY A 150 -6.00 -0.80 -17.45
C GLY A 150 -6.30 0.65 -17.03
N ASP A 151 -7.47 0.90 -16.48
CA ASP A 151 -7.84 2.21 -15.93
C ASP A 151 -6.94 2.61 -14.76
N ILE A 152 -6.69 1.68 -13.83
CA ILE A 152 -5.77 1.89 -12.71
C ILE A 152 -4.36 2.17 -13.22
N MET A 153 -3.86 1.39 -14.19
CA MET A 153 -2.55 1.61 -14.81
C MET A 153 -2.45 3.00 -15.43
N THR A 154 -3.50 3.46 -16.11
CA THR A 154 -3.56 4.79 -16.74
C THR A 154 -3.53 5.91 -15.69
N ILE A 155 -4.19 5.73 -14.55
CA ILE A 155 -4.10 6.68 -13.43
C ILE A 155 -2.66 6.71 -12.90
N LEU A 156 -2.07 5.55 -12.59
CA LEU A 156 -0.71 5.46 -12.05
C LEU A 156 0.34 6.11 -12.97
N GLN A 157 0.23 5.87 -14.28
CA GLN A 157 1.13 6.47 -15.28
C GLN A 157 1.02 8.00 -15.33
N ARG A 158 -0.19 8.57 -15.14
CA ARG A 158 -0.38 10.04 -15.06
C ARG A 158 0.39 10.67 -13.88
N TYR A 159 0.59 9.90 -12.81
CA TYR A 159 1.39 10.30 -11.64
C TYR A 159 2.86 9.88 -11.75
N ASN A 160 3.33 9.50 -12.95
CA ASN A 160 4.70 9.04 -13.21
C ASN A 160 5.11 7.83 -12.36
N ILE A 161 4.17 6.91 -12.15
CA ILE A 161 4.36 5.68 -11.38
C ILE A 161 4.52 4.50 -12.36
N GLU A 162 5.60 3.75 -12.21
CA GLU A 162 5.86 2.57 -13.03
C GLU A 162 4.99 1.38 -12.56
N VAL A 163 4.32 0.71 -13.50
CA VAL A 163 3.61 -0.55 -13.21
C VAL A 163 4.48 -1.72 -13.65
N LEU A 164 5.07 -2.42 -12.68
CA LEU A 164 5.95 -3.57 -12.95
C LEU A 164 5.17 -4.77 -13.48
N SER A 165 3.94 -4.95 -13.00
CA SER A 165 3.04 -6.00 -13.46
C SER A 165 1.58 -5.63 -13.21
N PRO A 166 0.67 -5.94 -14.15
CA PRO A 166 0.99 -6.20 -15.56
C PRO A 166 1.62 -4.95 -16.21
N TRP A 167 2.55 -5.12 -17.14
CA TRP A 167 3.14 -3.99 -17.89
C TRP A 167 2.32 -3.63 -19.14
N THR A 168 1.34 -4.46 -19.49
CA THR A 168 0.43 -4.31 -20.62
C THR A 168 -0.90 -4.99 -20.31
N THR A 169 -2.00 -4.50 -20.86
CA THR A 169 -3.31 -5.15 -20.83
C THR A 169 -3.56 -6.00 -22.09
N LYS A 170 -2.60 -6.07 -23.02
CA LYS A 170 -2.75 -6.89 -24.22
C LYS A 170 -2.49 -8.35 -23.91
N VAL A 171 -3.45 -9.20 -24.25
CA VAL A 171 -3.42 -10.65 -24.03
C VAL A 171 -2.96 -11.36 -25.31
N VAL A 172 -2.19 -12.44 -25.16
CA VAL A 172 -1.89 -13.39 -26.24
C VAL A 172 -3.19 -14.12 -26.61
N PRO A 173 -3.75 -13.90 -27.82
CA PRO A 173 -5.11 -14.33 -28.17
C PRO A 173 -5.39 -15.82 -27.94
N GLU A 174 -4.39 -16.67 -28.17
CA GLU A 174 -4.46 -18.12 -28.03
C GLU A 174 -4.67 -18.59 -26.58
N THR A 175 -4.45 -17.70 -25.60
CA THR A 175 -4.58 -18.02 -24.17
C THR A 175 -5.89 -17.53 -23.56
N LEU A 176 -6.71 -16.79 -24.32
CA LEU A 176 -8.01 -16.34 -23.86
C LEU A 176 -8.93 -17.52 -23.54
N GLY A 177 -9.61 -17.47 -22.40
CA GLY A 177 -10.50 -18.55 -21.92
C GLY A 177 -9.79 -19.78 -21.36
N THR A 178 -8.45 -19.79 -21.29
CA THR A 178 -7.69 -20.85 -20.59
C THR A 178 -7.56 -20.55 -19.10
N ASP A 179 -7.12 -21.52 -18.29
CA ASP A 179 -6.85 -21.31 -16.86
C ASP A 179 -5.73 -20.30 -16.58
N PHE A 180 -4.88 -20.01 -17.57
CA PHE A 180 -3.71 -19.13 -17.42
C PHE A 180 -3.51 -18.28 -18.67
N ILE A 181 -3.89 -17.02 -18.59
CA ILE A 181 -3.68 -16.08 -19.69
C ILE A 181 -2.22 -15.60 -19.73
N LEU A 182 -1.72 -15.36 -20.94
CA LEU A 182 -0.43 -14.71 -21.17
C LEU A 182 -0.65 -13.29 -21.69
N LEU A 183 0.16 -12.37 -21.22
CA LEU A 183 0.22 -11.00 -21.71
C LEU A 183 1.29 -10.89 -22.81
N GLU A 184 1.12 -9.92 -23.72
CA GLU A 184 2.10 -9.66 -24.77
C GLU A 184 3.51 -9.46 -24.19
N GLY A 185 4.49 -10.13 -24.79
CA GLY A 185 5.88 -10.16 -24.34
C GLY A 185 6.20 -11.26 -23.31
N GLN A 186 5.22 -12.07 -22.89
CA GLN A 186 5.48 -13.29 -22.13
C GLN A 186 5.83 -14.46 -23.04
N GLU A 187 6.81 -15.26 -22.61
CA GLU A 187 7.15 -16.51 -23.29
C GLU A 187 5.95 -17.48 -23.29
N PRO A 188 5.74 -18.25 -24.37
CA PRO A 188 4.73 -19.30 -24.40
C PRO A 188 4.99 -20.36 -23.32
N LEU A 189 3.91 -20.93 -22.77
CA LEU A 189 4.03 -22.02 -21.80
C LEU A 189 4.60 -23.28 -22.47
N LYS A 190 5.69 -23.83 -21.92
CA LYS A 190 6.21 -25.14 -22.38
C LYS A 190 5.25 -26.29 -22.08
N ASN A 191 4.55 -26.20 -20.95
CA ASN A 191 3.51 -27.13 -20.49
C ASN A 191 2.81 -26.50 -19.27
N LYS A 192 1.77 -27.17 -18.73
CA LYS A 192 1.00 -26.66 -17.57
C LYS A 192 1.84 -26.31 -16.34
N ARG A 193 2.98 -27.00 -16.10
CA ARG A 193 3.85 -26.71 -14.94
C ARG A 193 4.64 -25.41 -15.11
N ASP A 194 4.82 -24.93 -16.34
CA ASP A 194 5.55 -23.70 -16.63
C ASP A 194 4.80 -22.45 -16.12
N ALA A 195 3.49 -22.56 -15.89
CA ALA A 195 2.70 -21.52 -15.22
C ALA A 195 3.29 -21.14 -13.84
N TRP A 196 3.94 -22.10 -13.14
CA TRP A 196 4.67 -21.82 -11.90
C TRP A 196 5.83 -20.84 -12.12
N LYS A 197 6.62 -21.01 -13.18
CA LYS A 197 7.72 -20.09 -13.52
C LYS A 197 7.19 -18.68 -13.75
N HIS A 198 6.10 -18.54 -14.50
CA HIS A 198 5.47 -17.24 -14.74
C HIS A 198 4.94 -16.60 -13.45
N LYS A 199 4.28 -17.39 -12.57
CA LYS A 199 3.86 -16.93 -11.25
C LYS A 199 5.04 -16.51 -10.38
N TYR A 200 6.12 -17.28 -10.36
CA TYR A 200 7.32 -16.94 -9.60
C TYR A 200 7.95 -15.63 -10.09
N ILE A 201 8.08 -15.45 -11.41
CA ILE A 201 8.57 -14.20 -12.01
C ILE A 201 7.68 -13.02 -11.62
N HIS A 202 6.35 -13.20 -11.68
CA HIS A 202 5.38 -12.18 -11.24
C HIS A 202 5.54 -11.83 -9.76
N MET A 203 5.58 -12.83 -8.87
CA MET A 203 5.75 -12.63 -7.42
C MET A 203 7.09 -11.96 -7.07
N ASN A 204 8.15 -12.21 -7.86
CA ASN A 204 9.43 -11.52 -7.66
C ASN A 204 9.33 -10.00 -7.86
N LYS A 205 8.39 -9.52 -8.67
CA LYS A 205 8.13 -8.09 -8.85
C LYS A 205 7.50 -7.45 -7.61
N PHE A 206 6.78 -8.22 -6.78
CA PHE A 206 6.25 -7.70 -5.52
C PHE A 206 7.36 -7.22 -4.59
N ARG A 207 8.49 -7.92 -4.55
CA ARG A 207 9.66 -7.51 -3.76
C ARG A 207 10.19 -6.16 -4.21
N GLN A 208 10.17 -5.91 -5.52
CA GLN A 208 10.71 -4.72 -6.14
C GLN A 208 9.75 -3.53 -6.10
N SER A 209 8.45 -3.75 -5.90
CA SER A 209 7.44 -2.68 -5.81
C SER A 209 7.39 -2.02 -4.43
N ASP A 210 6.99 -0.76 -4.39
CA ASP A 210 6.71 0.00 -3.17
C ASP A 210 5.41 -0.50 -2.51
N ALA A 211 4.40 -0.85 -3.31
CA ALA A 211 3.13 -1.41 -2.86
C ALA A 211 2.49 -2.33 -3.92
N ILE A 212 1.56 -3.17 -3.46
CA ILE A 212 0.65 -3.94 -4.32
C ILE A 212 -0.72 -3.28 -4.29
N ILE A 213 -1.26 -3.00 -5.47
CA ILE A 213 -2.61 -2.50 -5.66
C ILE A 213 -3.47 -3.67 -6.14
N VAL A 214 -4.47 -4.04 -5.36
CA VAL A 214 -5.38 -5.13 -5.71
C VAL A 214 -6.63 -4.55 -6.33
N CYS A 215 -6.76 -4.70 -7.65
CA CYS A 215 -7.98 -4.45 -8.40
C CYS A 215 -8.99 -5.54 -8.08
N ASN A 216 -10.04 -5.17 -7.35
CA ASN A 216 -11.08 -6.07 -6.85
C ASN A 216 -12.47 -5.46 -6.98
N PRO A 217 -12.98 -5.26 -8.20
CA PRO A 217 -14.35 -4.77 -8.40
C PRO A 217 -15.36 -5.61 -7.60
N ASP A 218 -16.35 -4.94 -7.00
CA ASP A 218 -17.36 -5.51 -6.13
C ASP A 218 -16.80 -6.21 -4.87
N GLY A 219 -15.52 -5.97 -4.55
CA GLY A 219 -14.81 -6.60 -3.45
C GLY A 219 -14.34 -8.03 -3.73
N LEU A 220 -14.50 -8.55 -4.95
CA LEU A 220 -14.24 -9.96 -5.26
C LEU A 220 -12.75 -10.27 -5.41
N ILE A 221 -12.32 -11.38 -4.79
CA ILE A 221 -10.94 -11.87 -4.86
C ILE A 221 -10.89 -13.24 -5.52
N GLY A 222 -10.17 -13.35 -6.63
CA GLY A 222 -9.94 -14.60 -7.33
C GLY A 222 -9.01 -15.55 -6.54
N LYS A 223 -9.20 -16.86 -6.70
CA LYS A 223 -8.37 -17.90 -6.03
C LYS A 223 -6.86 -17.74 -6.29
N GLY A 224 -6.50 -17.35 -7.52
CA GLY A 224 -5.10 -17.10 -7.88
C GLY A 224 -4.49 -15.93 -7.11
N THR A 225 -5.25 -14.85 -6.94
CA THR A 225 -4.83 -13.68 -6.15
C THR A 225 -4.76 -14.02 -4.66
N MET A 226 -5.70 -14.83 -4.15
CA MET A 226 -5.66 -15.31 -2.75
C MET A 226 -4.38 -16.11 -2.45
N PHE A 227 -3.90 -16.94 -3.39
CA PHE A 227 -2.62 -17.64 -3.27
C PHE A 227 -1.44 -16.66 -3.16
N GLU A 228 -1.47 -15.58 -3.93
CA GLU A 228 -0.41 -14.57 -3.95
C GLU A 228 -0.36 -13.76 -2.65
N PHE A 229 -1.49 -13.58 -1.94
CA PHE A 229 -1.53 -12.88 -0.65
C PHE A 229 -0.64 -13.53 0.41
N GLY A 230 -0.60 -14.86 0.48
CA GLY A 230 0.28 -15.55 1.43
C GLY A 230 1.74 -15.16 1.24
N PHE A 231 2.18 -15.01 -0.01
CA PHE A 231 3.52 -14.54 -0.32
C PHE A 231 3.71 -13.05 -0.04
N MET A 232 2.73 -12.19 -0.38
CA MET A 232 2.81 -10.74 -0.12
C MET A 232 2.90 -10.43 1.39
N VAL A 233 2.10 -11.13 2.20
CA VAL A 233 2.10 -11.01 3.67
C VAL A 233 3.42 -11.53 4.24
N ALA A 234 3.95 -12.65 3.74
CA ALA A 234 5.22 -13.21 4.21
C ALA A 234 6.43 -12.30 3.97
N ILE A 235 6.32 -11.33 3.06
CA ILE A 235 7.38 -10.34 2.78
C ILE A 235 7.02 -8.95 3.33
N SER A 236 6.00 -8.87 4.19
CA SER A 236 5.47 -7.65 4.81
C SER A 236 5.20 -6.52 3.79
N LYS A 237 4.71 -6.87 2.60
CA LYS A 237 4.45 -5.88 1.55
C LYS A 237 3.18 -5.09 1.89
N ARG A 238 3.20 -3.78 1.59
CA ARG A 238 2.02 -2.93 1.65
C ARG A 238 1.01 -3.35 0.58
N ILE A 239 -0.21 -3.69 1.01
CA ILE A 239 -1.31 -4.15 0.15
C ILE A 239 -2.46 -3.15 0.24
N ILE A 240 -2.90 -2.67 -0.92
CA ILE A 240 -3.97 -1.66 -1.04
C ILE A 240 -5.05 -2.22 -1.96
N PHE A 241 -6.23 -2.49 -1.43
CA PHE A 241 -7.38 -2.89 -2.23
C PHE A 241 -8.05 -1.67 -2.85
N THR A 242 -8.54 -1.79 -4.09
CA THR A 242 -9.31 -0.72 -4.72
C THR A 242 -10.71 -0.56 -4.12
N GLU A 243 -11.27 -1.64 -3.58
CA GLU A 243 -12.58 -1.70 -2.93
C GLU A 243 -12.49 -2.61 -1.71
N ARG A 244 -13.47 -2.54 -0.80
CA ARG A 244 -13.46 -3.40 0.40
C ARG A 244 -13.50 -4.88 -0.01
N PRO A 245 -12.49 -5.69 0.36
CA PRO A 245 -12.48 -7.09 -0.01
C PRO A 245 -13.58 -7.87 0.71
N LYS A 246 -14.18 -8.82 0.00
CA LYS A 246 -15.14 -9.80 0.53
C LYS A 246 -14.47 -11.17 0.61
N ASP A 247 -14.93 -11.98 1.55
CA ASP A 247 -14.55 -13.40 1.65
C ASP A 247 -13.02 -13.66 1.78
N LEU A 248 -12.30 -12.77 2.47
CA LEU A 248 -10.92 -13.06 2.88
C LEU A 248 -10.93 -14.23 3.87
N THR A 249 -10.21 -15.31 3.55
CA THR A 249 -10.12 -16.48 4.42
C THR A 249 -9.52 -16.13 5.79
N ILE A 250 -8.49 -15.29 5.79
CA ILE A 250 -7.83 -14.76 6.99
C ILE A 250 -7.58 -13.27 6.74
N PRO A 251 -8.13 -12.37 7.58
CA PRO A 251 -7.80 -10.95 7.52
C PRO A 251 -6.30 -10.73 7.82
N PHE A 252 -5.69 -9.80 7.09
CA PHE A 252 -4.31 -9.39 7.28
C PHE A 252 -4.21 -7.86 7.21
N PRO A 253 -3.08 -7.25 7.60
CA PRO A 253 -2.91 -5.80 7.49
C PRO A 253 -3.02 -5.29 6.04
N TYR A 254 -4.01 -4.45 5.75
CA TYR A 254 -4.21 -3.86 4.42
C TYR A 254 -4.90 -2.49 4.49
N GLU A 255 -4.89 -1.80 3.35
CA GLU A 255 -5.52 -0.50 3.14
C GLU A 255 -6.60 -0.56 2.05
N ILE A 256 -7.56 0.37 2.06
CA ILE A 256 -8.62 0.45 1.02
C ILE A 256 -8.63 1.82 0.32
N GLY A 257 -8.55 1.77 -1.01
CA GLY A 257 -8.55 2.87 -1.95
C GLY A 257 -7.20 3.58 -2.08
N LEU A 258 -7.01 4.25 -3.21
CA LEU A 258 -5.82 5.05 -3.51
C LEU A 258 -5.98 6.51 -3.02
N ASN A 259 -4.86 7.22 -2.92
CA ASN A 259 -4.83 8.66 -2.61
C ASN A 259 -5.01 9.56 -3.86
N PHE A 260 -5.02 8.98 -5.06
CA PHE A 260 -5.06 9.70 -6.34
C PHE A 260 -6.44 9.61 -7.01
N LYS A 261 -6.70 10.52 -7.96
CA LYS A 261 -7.89 10.54 -8.82
C LYS A 261 -7.52 10.46 -10.29
#